data_AF-A0A920TV38-F1
#
_entry.id   AF-A0A920TV38-F1
#
_cell.length_a   1.000
_cell.length_b   1.000
_cell.length_c   1.000
_cell.angle_alpha   90.00
_cell.angle_beta   90.00
_cell.angle_gamma   90.00
#
_symmetry.space_group_name_H-M   'P 1'
#
loop_
_entity.id
_entity.type
_entity.pdbx_description
1 polymer ?
#
loop_
_entity_poly.entity_id
_entity_poly.type
_entity_poly.pdbx_seq_one_letter_code
_entity_poly.pdbx_strand_id
1 'polypeptide(L)'
;MNDDLPYFVRVNEVPWLVVPYSFETNDARFWRGGLVSVNDFFEYLKDTFDCLYEEGQSFPKMMSVGLHCRITGRPARSRAVQRFLEYASGFPDVWFARRDEIASHWLSNYNGS
;
A
#
# COMPACT_ATOMS: atom_id res chain seq x y z
N MET A 1 3.38 -1.78 -12.89
CA MET A 1 3.74 -1.39 -11.51
C MET A 1 5.24 -1.53 -11.43
N ASN A 2 5.98 -0.54 -10.92
CA ASN A 2 7.44 -0.46 -11.18
C ASN A 2 8.31 -0.76 -9.96
N ASP A 3 7.85 -0.50 -8.73
CA ASP A 3 8.66 -0.70 -7.52
C ASP A 3 7.78 -0.71 -6.24
N ASP A 4 8.30 -1.29 -5.16
CA ASP A 4 7.71 -1.33 -3.81
C ASP A 4 8.36 -0.32 -2.85
N LEU A 5 9.28 0.50 -3.36
CA LEU A 5 9.91 1.62 -2.65
C LEU A 5 9.84 2.93 -3.45
N PRO A 6 9.86 4.10 -2.78
CA PRO A 6 10.08 5.36 -3.47
C PRO A 6 11.42 5.40 -4.20
N TYR A 7 11.43 6.02 -5.38
CA TYR A 7 12.62 6.16 -6.21
C TYR A 7 12.63 7.50 -6.94
N PHE A 8 13.81 7.99 -7.29
CA PHE A 8 13.95 9.21 -8.07
C PHE A 8 13.92 8.91 -9.57
N VAL A 9 13.24 9.77 -10.31
CA VAL A 9 13.33 9.84 -11.77
C VAL A 9 13.80 11.24 -12.18
N ARG A 10 14.51 11.34 -13.31
CA ARG A 10 14.87 12.66 -13.86
C ARG A 10 13.74 13.21 -14.72
N VAL A 11 13.23 14.38 -14.37
CA VAL A 11 12.26 15.13 -15.17
C VAL A 11 12.87 16.49 -15.47
N ASN A 12 13.17 16.78 -16.74
CA ASN A 12 13.85 18.01 -17.16
C ASN A 12 15.12 18.30 -16.33
N GLU A 13 15.96 17.27 -16.15
CA GLU A 13 17.21 17.31 -15.36
C GLU A 13 17.04 17.52 -13.84
N VAL A 14 15.81 17.66 -13.35
CA VAL A 14 15.51 17.76 -11.91
C VAL A 14 15.15 16.38 -11.35
N PRO A 15 15.73 15.95 -10.21
CA PRO A 15 15.30 14.73 -9.54
C PRO A 15 13.88 14.90 -9.01
N TRP A 16 12.99 13.98 -9.40
CA TRP A 16 11.60 13.93 -8.99
C TRP A 16 11.33 12.63 -8.23
N LEU A 17 10.88 12.73 -6.98
CA LEU A 17 10.54 11.56 -6.18
C LEU A 17 9.22 10.95 -6.65
N VAL A 18 9.25 9.67 -7.00
CA VAL A 18 8.08 8.85 -7.27
C VAL A 18 7.78 8.02 -6.03
N VAL A 19 6.56 8.11 -5.51
CA VAL A 19 6.05 7.20 -4.48
C VAL A 19 5.08 6.23 -5.17
N PRO A 20 5.46 4.95 -5.38
CA PRO A 20 4.68 4.01 -6.16
C PRO A 20 3.25 3.82 -5.66
N TYR A 21 2.37 3.37 -6.55
CA TYR A 21 0.98 3.03 -6.26
C TYR A 21 0.64 1.66 -6.83
N SER A 22 -0.31 0.98 -6.18
CA SER A 22 -0.74 -0.35 -6.57
C SER A 22 -2.16 -0.36 -7.17
N PHE A 23 -2.27 -1.02 -8.32
CA PHE A 23 -3.54 -1.40 -8.94
C PHE A 23 -4.03 -2.78 -8.48
N GLU A 24 -3.20 -3.55 -7.77
CA GLU A 24 -3.53 -4.91 -7.34
C GLU A 24 -4.21 -4.94 -5.98
N THR A 25 -3.60 -4.27 -4.99
CA THR A 25 -4.17 -4.03 -3.65
C THR A 25 -5.15 -2.85 -3.70
N ASN A 26 -6.17 -2.98 -4.56
CA ASN A 26 -7.09 -1.92 -4.91
C ASN A 26 -8.53 -2.42 -5.00
N ASP A 27 -9.46 -1.75 -4.32
CA ASP A 27 -10.87 -2.15 -4.30
C ASP A 27 -11.58 -2.00 -5.66
N ALA A 28 -10.98 -1.31 -6.63
CA ALA A 28 -11.48 -1.26 -8.01
C ALA A 28 -11.62 -2.67 -8.63
N ARG A 29 -10.92 -3.67 -8.10
CA ARG A 29 -11.04 -5.08 -8.50
C ARG A 29 -12.40 -5.71 -8.18
N PHE A 30 -13.18 -5.15 -7.24
CA PHE A 30 -14.60 -5.52 -7.06
C PHE A 30 -15.46 -5.17 -8.29
N TRP A 31 -15.07 -4.14 -9.05
CA TRP A 31 -15.81 -3.67 -10.22
C TRP A 31 -15.29 -4.28 -11.52
N ARG A 32 -13.96 -4.41 -11.65
CA ARG A 32 -13.30 -4.91 -12.88
C ARG A 32 -13.29 -6.45 -12.99
N GLY A 33 -13.75 -7.15 -11.96
CA GLY A 33 -13.60 -8.60 -11.84
C GLY A 33 -12.23 -8.97 -11.27
N GLY A 34 -12.20 -9.96 -10.37
CA GLY A 34 -10.96 -10.48 -9.77
C GLY A 34 -10.98 -10.58 -8.23
N LEU A 35 -11.84 -9.81 -7.56
CA LEU A 35 -12.19 -10.01 -6.14
C LEU A 35 -13.70 -10.16 -6.06
N VAL A 36 -14.17 -11.39 -5.82
CA VAL A 36 -15.59 -11.75 -5.93
C VAL A 36 -16.28 -11.56 -4.58
N SER A 37 -15.56 -11.81 -3.48
CA SER A 37 -16.07 -11.70 -2.12
C SER A 37 -15.34 -10.64 -1.28
N VAL A 38 -15.99 -10.20 -0.21
CA VAL A 38 -15.38 -9.34 0.81
C VAL A 38 -14.18 -10.05 1.46
N ASN A 39 -14.24 -11.38 1.60
CA ASN A 39 -13.13 -12.15 2.17
C ASN A 39 -11.93 -12.15 1.23
N ASP A 40 -12.13 -12.29 -0.08
CA ASP A 40 -11.05 -12.33 -1.07
C ASP A 40 -10.18 -11.06 -0.97
N PHE A 41 -10.82 -9.89 -0.77
CA PHE A 41 -10.06 -8.64 -0.62
C PHE A 41 -9.25 -8.63 0.66
N PHE A 42 -9.83 -9.09 1.78
CA PHE A 42 -9.10 -9.19 3.04
C PHE A 42 -7.91 -10.16 2.94
N GLU A 43 -8.12 -11.38 2.44
CA GLU A 43 -7.04 -12.38 2.31
C GLU A 43 -5.93 -11.87 1.40
N TYR A 44 -6.28 -11.23 0.27
CA TYR A 44 -5.28 -10.69 -0.64
C TYR A 44 -4.43 -9.58 0.00
N LEU A 45 -5.06 -8.68 0.78
CA LEU A 45 -4.32 -7.66 1.53
C LEU A 45 -3.45 -8.30 2.62
N LYS A 46 -3.97 -9.29 3.33
CA LYS A 46 -3.27 -10.03 4.38
C LYS A 46 -2.02 -10.72 3.83
N ASP A 47 -2.17 -11.50 2.76
CA ASP A 47 -1.05 -12.26 2.17
C ASP A 47 0.02 -11.33 1.58
N THR A 48 -0.41 -10.19 1.00
CA THR A 48 0.54 -9.15 0.56
C THR A 48 1.30 -8.55 1.74
N PHE A 49 0.60 -8.25 2.84
CA PHE A 49 1.21 -7.72 4.05
C PHE A 49 2.19 -8.72 4.66
N ASP A 50 1.79 -9.99 4.83
CA ASP A 50 2.63 -11.03 5.45
C ASP A 50 3.95 -11.19 4.68
N CYS A 51 3.89 -11.25 3.34
CA CYS A 51 5.08 -11.32 2.49
C CYS A 51 6.02 -10.12 2.71
N LEU A 52 5.48 -8.88 2.64
CA LEU A 52 6.29 -7.67 2.82
C LEU A 52 6.83 -7.54 4.25
N TYR A 53 6.09 -8.02 5.25
CA TYR A 53 6.48 -7.99 6.65
C TYR A 53 7.60 -9.00 6.94
N GLU A 54 7.55 -10.20 6.33
CA GLU A 54 8.62 -11.19 6.37
C GLU A 54 9.90 -10.66 5.69
N GLU A 55 9.79 -10.09 4.49
CA GLU A 55 10.93 -9.46 3.81
C GLU A 55 11.50 -8.27 4.61
N GLY A 56 10.61 -7.54 5.30
CA GLY A 56 10.93 -6.36 6.10
C GLY A 56 11.86 -6.62 7.29
N GLN A 57 12.03 -7.88 7.70
CA GLN A 57 13.06 -8.24 8.68
C GLN A 57 14.48 -7.91 8.20
N SER A 58 14.68 -7.83 6.88
CA SER A 58 15.96 -7.50 6.26
C SER A 58 15.90 -6.21 5.45
N PHE A 59 14.81 -5.98 4.69
CA PHE A 59 14.67 -4.85 3.80
C PHE A 59 13.20 -4.38 3.74
N PRO A 60 12.80 -3.48 4.66
CA PRO A 60 11.44 -2.95 4.74
C PRO A 60 10.96 -2.32 3.43
N LYS A 61 9.70 -2.55 3.08
CA LYS A 61 9.02 -2.04 1.87
C LYS A 61 7.73 -1.32 2.22
N MET A 62 7.18 -0.56 1.27
CA MET A 62 5.87 0.05 1.43
C MET A 62 4.76 -0.78 0.79
N MET A 63 3.57 -0.75 1.39
CA MET A 63 2.35 -1.29 0.81
C MET A 63 1.35 -0.16 0.58
N SER A 64 0.77 -0.09 -0.61
CA SER A 64 -0.34 0.83 -0.90
C SER A 64 -1.67 0.09 -0.88
N VAL A 65 -2.72 0.71 -0.34
CA VAL A 65 -4.10 0.18 -0.43
C VAL A 65 -5.00 1.21 -1.10
N GLY A 66 -5.51 0.88 -2.29
CA GLY A 66 -6.41 1.74 -3.06
C GLY A 66 -7.85 1.55 -2.66
N LEU A 67 -8.50 2.62 -2.19
CA LEU A 67 -9.90 2.60 -1.75
C LEU A 67 -10.72 3.67 -2.46
N HIS A 68 -11.97 3.36 -2.79
CA HIS A 68 -12.92 4.31 -3.36
C HIS A 68 -14.20 4.36 -2.54
N CYS A 69 -14.67 5.56 -2.19
CA CYS A 69 -15.87 5.77 -1.36
C CYS A 69 -17.11 5.00 -1.88
N ARG A 70 -17.32 4.98 -3.20
CA ARG A 70 -18.47 4.29 -3.81
C ARG A 70 -18.38 2.75 -3.77
N ILE A 71 -17.19 2.19 -3.53
CA ILE A 71 -16.92 0.74 -3.52
C ILE A 71 -16.81 0.25 -2.07
N THR A 72 -15.70 0.53 -1.38
CA THR A 72 -15.46 0.09 0.00
C THR A 72 -16.25 0.86 1.04
N GLY A 73 -16.82 2.03 0.70
CA GLY A 73 -17.78 2.70 1.57
C GLY A 73 -19.13 1.98 1.69
N ARG A 74 -19.37 0.90 0.93
CA ARG A 74 -20.56 0.05 1.10
C ARG A 74 -20.40 -0.80 2.39
N PRO A 75 -21.44 -0.93 3.23
CA PRO A 75 -21.33 -1.59 4.55
C PRO A 75 -20.71 -2.98 4.54
N ALA A 76 -21.02 -3.81 3.54
CA ALA A 76 -20.43 -5.15 3.44
C ALA A 76 -18.93 -5.10 3.13
N ARG A 77 -18.49 -4.19 2.25
CA ARG A 77 -17.11 -4.12 1.76
C ARG A 77 -16.18 -3.39 2.73
N SER A 78 -16.69 -2.44 3.51
CA SER A 78 -15.90 -1.75 4.55
C SER A 78 -15.36 -2.73 5.60
N ARG A 79 -16.06 -3.85 5.83
CA ARG A 79 -15.63 -4.89 6.77
C ARG A 79 -14.29 -5.52 6.40
N ALA A 80 -13.94 -5.64 5.11
CA ALA A 80 -12.63 -6.13 4.70
C ALA A 80 -11.51 -5.16 5.10
N VAL A 81 -11.74 -3.86 4.90
CA VAL A 81 -10.79 -2.80 5.28
C VAL A 81 -10.61 -2.76 6.79
N GLN A 82 -11.71 -2.81 7.54
CA GLN A 82 -11.68 -2.87 9.00
C GLN A 82 -10.85 -4.07 9.50
N ARG A 83 -11.16 -5.28 9.01
CA ARG A 83 -10.43 -6.50 9.39
C ARG A 83 -8.95 -6.41 9.07
N PHE A 84 -8.60 -5.85 7.92
CA PHE A 84 -7.19 -5.69 7.53
C PHE A 84 -6.45 -4.70 8.43
N LEU A 85 -7.07 -3.57 8.76
CA LEU A 85 -6.48 -2.60 9.70
C LEU A 85 -6.29 -3.20 11.09
N GLU A 86 -7.30 -3.91 11.60
CA GLU A 86 -7.21 -4.64 12.88
C GLU A 86 -6.08 -5.66 12.86
N TYR A 87 -5.96 -6.45 11.78
CA TYR A 87 -4.90 -7.44 11.60
C TYR A 87 -3.51 -6.79 11.59
N ALA A 88 -3.27 -5.83 10.70
CA ALA A 88 -1.97 -5.18 10.54
C ALA A 88 -1.54 -4.40 11.80
N SER A 89 -2.50 -3.81 12.54
CA SER A 89 -2.21 -3.14 13.81
C SER A 89 -1.78 -4.09 14.94
N GLY A 90 -1.97 -5.40 14.77
CA GLY A 90 -1.52 -6.41 15.72
C GLY A 90 -0.03 -6.74 15.62
N PHE A 91 0.67 -6.23 14.60
CA PHE A 91 2.10 -6.47 14.39
C PHE A 91 2.92 -5.26 14.86
N PRO A 92 4.08 -5.48 15.52
CA PRO A 92 5.00 -4.39 15.86
C PRO A 92 5.62 -3.79 14.59
N ASP A 93 6.20 -2.59 14.73
CA ASP A 93 7.01 -1.94 13.68
C ASP A 93 6.29 -1.67 12.34
N VAL A 94 4.96 -1.62 12.36
CA VAL A 94 4.13 -1.20 11.22
C VAL A 94 3.90 0.31 11.25
N TRP A 95 4.33 1.01 10.20
CA TRP A 95 4.10 2.45 10.03
C TRP A 95 2.89 2.74 9.14
N PHE A 96 1.78 3.17 9.75
CA PHE A 96 0.62 3.70 9.02
C PHE A 96 0.87 5.16 8.62
N ALA A 97 1.30 5.37 7.38
CA ALA A 97 1.76 6.66 6.90
C ALA A 97 0.84 7.27 5.84
N ARG A 98 0.75 8.60 5.84
CA ARG A 98 0.32 9.35 4.66
C ARG A 98 1.45 9.38 3.62
N ARG A 99 1.07 9.53 2.34
CA ARG A 99 2.05 9.56 1.24
C ARG A 99 3.04 10.73 1.32
N ASP A 100 2.60 11.87 1.83
CA ASP A 100 3.45 13.05 2.04
C ASP A 100 4.46 12.83 3.18
N GLU A 101 4.10 12.04 4.19
CA GLU A 101 5.02 11.64 5.26
C GLU A 101 6.11 10.70 4.73
N ILE A 102 5.74 9.71 3.91
CA ILE A 102 6.70 8.83 3.21
C ILE A 102 7.64 9.66 2.34
N ALA A 103 7.10 10.60 1.54
CA ALA A 103 7.92 11.46 0.69
C ALA A 103 8.88 12.32 1.50
N SER A 104 8.41 12.93 2.60
CA SER A 104 9.22 13.76 3.48
C SER A 104 10.32 12.94 4.17
N HIS A 105 9.99 11.74 4.64
CA HIS A 105 10.96 10.79 5.18
C HIS A 105 12.02 10.44 4.13
N TRP A 106 11.60 10.14 2.90
CA TRP A 106 12.53 9.75 1.84
C TRP A 106 13.48 10.88 1.46
N LEU A 107 12.97 12.09 1.28
CA LEU A 107 13.75 13.29 0.97
C LEU A 107 14.74 13.65 2.09
N SER A 108 14.39 13.36 3.35
CA SER A 108 15.25 13.68 4.50
C SER A 108 16.38 12.67 4.69
N ASN A 109 16.18 11.40 4.30
CA ASN A 109 17.09 10.30 4.62
C ASN A 109 17.86 9.76 3.40
N TYR A 110 17.35 9.96 2.18
CA TYR A 110 17.88 9.35 0.95
C TYR A 110 18.12 10.39 -0.15
N ASN A 111 18.41 11.63 0.21
CA ASN A 111 18.63 12.70 -0.76
C ASN A 111 19.91 12.44 -1.56
N GLY A 112 19.78 12.07 -2.85
CA GLY A 112 20.89 11.87 -3.79
C GLY A 112 21.25 10.43 -4.16
N SER A 113 20.49 9.43 -3.70
CA SER A 113 20.57 8.04 -4.19
C SER A 113 19.70 7.80 -5.42
#